data_AF-A0A0B7IKX9-F1
#
_entry.id   AF-A0A0B7IKX9-F1
#
_cell.length_a   1.000
_cell.length_b   1.000
_cell.length_c   1.000
_cell.angle_alpha   90.00
_cell.angle_beta   90.00
_cell.angle_gamma   90.00
#
_symmetry.space_group_name_H-M   'P 1'
#
loop_
_entity.id
_entity.type
_entity.pdbx_description
1 polymer ?
#
loop_
_entity_poly.entity_id
_entity_poly.type
_entity_poly.pdbx_seq_one_letter_code
_entity_poly.pdbx_strand_id
1 'polypeptide(L)' 'MSENTNKLVRQYIPKGTYFEKISKEKIKEIQHKINRRPRTAIAHHEHLNFKNYKK' A
#
# COMPACT_ATOMS: atom_id res chain seq x y z
N MET A 1 2.78 -14.47 -0.17
CA MET A 1 2.65 -13.08 0.33
C MET A 1 3.84 -12.27 -0.18
N SER A 2 3.61 -11.12 -0.82
CA SER A 2 4.67 -10.27 -1.38
C SER A 2 5.33 -9.40 -0.30
N GLU A 3 6.65 -9.21 -0.33
CA GLU A 3 7.39 -8.31 0.59
C GLU A 3 6.77 -6.91 0.66
N ASN A 4 6.24 -6.44 -0.47
CA ASN A 4 5.62 -5.12 -0.57
C ASN A 4 4.36 -5.00 0.30
N THR A 5 3.64 -6.12 0.51
CA THR A 5 2.46 -6.15 1.40
C THR A 5 2.86 -5.99 2.86
N ASN A 6 3.98 -6.59 3.28
CA ASN A 6 4.48 -6.48 4.64
C ASN A 6 4.88 -5.03 4.99
N LYS A 7 5.51 -4.33 4.05
CA LYS A 7 5.85 -2.90 4.19
C LYS A 7 4.60 -2.02 4.35
N LEU A 8 3.50 -2.34 3.67
CA LEU A 8 2.24 -1.59 3.79
C LEU A 8 1.54 -1.84 5.12
N VAL A 9 1.44 -3.09 5.56
CA VAL A 9 0.81 -3.45 6.84
C VAL A 9 1.57 -2.84 8.02
N ARG A 10 2.92 -2.83 7.98
CA ARG A 10 3.75 -2.23 9.05
C ARG A 10 3.56 -0.73 9.24
N GLN A 11 3.01 0.00 8.27
CA GLN A 11 2.73 1.44 8.44
C GLN A 11 1.57 1.70 9.41
N TYR A 12 0.70 0.72 9.63
CA TYR A 12 -0.49 0.85 10.47
C TYR A 12 -0.32 0.24 11.87
N ILE A 13 0.85 -0.33 12.17
CA ILE A 13 1.12 -1.06 13.42
C ILE A 13 2.31 -0.40 14.14
N PRO A 14 2.15 -0.01 15.42
CA PRO A 14 3.24 0.61 16.19
C PRO A 14 4.41 -0.35 16.36
N LYS A 15 5.64 0.19 16.36
CA LYS A 15 6.86 -0.61 16.60
C LYS A 15 6.78 -1.29 17.97
N GLY A 16 7.23 -2.54 18.05
CA GLY A 16 7.17 -3.34 19.28
C GLY A 16 5.81 -3.99 19.55
N THR A 17 4.81 -3.83 18.66
CA THR A 17 3.52 -4.50 18.78
C THR A 17 3.59 -5.89 18.16
N TYR A 18 3.23 -6.91 18.94
CA TYR A 18 3.04 -8.27 18.46
C TYR A 18 1.71 -8.40 17.73
N PHE A 19 1.70 -9.04 16.56
CA PHE A 19 0.48 -9.22 15.75
C PHE A 19 -0.63 -9.97 16.50
N GLU A 20 -0.27 -10.84 17.43
CA GLU A 20 -1.19 -11.60 18.29
C GLU A 20 -2.02 -10.70 19.22
N LYS A 21 -1.52 -9.49 19.52
CA LYS A 21 -2.23 -8.50 20.36
C LYS A 21 -3.20 -7.63 19.54
N ILE A 22 -3.27 -7.83 18.23
CA ILE A 22 -4.14 -7.05 17.34
C ILE A 22 -5.46 -7.82 17.16
N SER A 23 -6.58 -7.16 17.44
CA SER A 23 -7.89 -7.76 17.22
C SER A 23 -8.16 -8.00 15.73
N LYS A 24 -8.94 -9.04 15.42
CA LYS A 24 -9.33 -9.36 14.04
C LYS A 24 -10.05 -8.20 13.34
N GLU A 25 -10.84 -7.43 14.10
CA GLU A 25 -11.53 -6.24 13.60
C GLU A 25 -10.54 -5.16 13.15
N LYS A 26 -9.47 -4.95 13.92
CA LYS A 26 -8.43 -3.98 13.58
C LYS A 26 -7.64 -4.41 12.34
N ILE A 27 -7.36 -5.71 12.20
CA ILE A 27 -6.76 -6.28 10.99
C ILE A 27 -7.64 -6.00 9.77
N LYS A 28 -8.97 -6.19 9.90
CA LYS A 28 -9.93 -5.92 8.83
C LYS A 28 -9.96 -4.44 8.45
N GLU A 29 -9.92 -3.54 9.43
CA GLU A 29 -9.82 -2.10 9.19
C GLU A 29 -8.55 -1.73 8.41
N ILE A 30 -7.40 -2.28 8.81
CA ILE A 30 -6.11 -2.05 8.13
C ILE A 30 -6.16 -2.55 6.69
N GLN A 31 -6.73 -3.75 6.46
CA GLN A 31 -6.93 -4.29 5.12
C GLN A 31 -7.79 -3.37 4.25
N HIS A 32 -8.91 -2.86 4.78
CA HIS A 32 -9.75 -1.91 4.06
C HIS A 32 -9.02 -0.60 3.74
N LYS A 33 -8.23 -0.08 4.68
CA LYS A 33 -7.41 1.14 4.49
C LYS A 33 -6.35 0.96 3.40
N ILE A 34 -5.63 -0.17 3.39
CA ILE A 34 -4.62 -0.47 2.37
C ILE A 34 -5.28 -0.57 0.99
N ASN A 35 -6.42 -1.26 0.89
CA ASN A 35 -7.11 -1.46 -0.39
C ASN A 35 -7.73 -0.16 -0.93
N ARG A 36 -8.19 0.75 -0.07
CA ARG A 36 -8.72 2.06 -0.46
C ARG A 36 -7.64 3.12 -0.69
N ARG A 37 -6.38 2.83 -0.42
CA ARG A 37 -5.30 3.81 -0.56
C ARG A 37 -5.17 4.23 -2.03
N PRO A 38 -5.18 5.53 -2.34
CA PRO A 38 -4.98 5.99 -3.72
C PRO A 38 -3.61 5.52 -4.20
N ARG A 39 -3.59 4.74 -5.28
CA ARG A 39 -2.35 4.35 -5.93
C ARG A 39 -1.91 5.51 -6.81
N THR A 40 -0.77 6.13 -6.53
CA THR A 40 -0.15 7.09 -7.44
C THR A 40 0.41 6.34 -8.65
N ALA A 41 -0.47 5.92 -9.55
CA ALA A 41 -0.11 5.24 -10.79
C ALA A 41 -0.25 6.15 -12.02
N ILE A 42 -0.94 7.29 -11.88
CA ILE A 42 -1.36 8.09 -13.04
C ILE A 42 -0.27 9.06 -13.52
N ALA A 43 0.49 9.68 -12.62
CA ALA A 43 1.50 10.67 -13.02
C ALA A 43 2.68 10.09 -13.83
N HIS A 44 3.00 8.80 -13.65
CA HIS A 44 4.11 8.17 -14.36
C HIS A 44 3.73 7.61 -15.73
N HIS A 45 2.46 7.24 -15.94
CA HIS A 45 2.02 6.67 -17.21
C HIS A 45 1.89 7.75 -18.30
N GLU A 46 1.43 8.95 -17.95
CA GLU A 46 1.38 10.08 -18.88
C GLU A 46 2.78 10.48 -19.35
N HIS A 47 3.75 10.61 -18.43
CA HIS A 47 5.12 11.02 -18.76
C HIS A 47 5.89 10.00 -19.62
N LEU A 48 5.56 8.70 -19.51
CA LEU A 48 6.12 7.65 -20.36
C LEU A 48 5.48 7.65 -21.76
N ASN A 49 4.19 7.98 -21.88
CA ASN A 49 3.52 8.11 -23.17
C ASN A 49 4.00 9.34 -23.98
N PHE A 50 4.27 10.48 -23.34
CA PHE A 50 4.78 11.67 -24.03
C PHE A 50 6.20 11.51 -24.61
N LYS A 51 7.07 10.73 -23.95
CA LYS A 51 8.43 10.46 -24.45
C LYS A 51 8.45 9.55 -25.68
N ASN A 52 7.47 8.66 -25.82
CA ASN A 52 7.34 7.76 -26.97
C ASN A 52 6.69 8.41 -28.20
N TYR A 53 5.92 9.49 -28.02
CA TYR A 53 5.28 10.23 -29.11
C TYR A 53 6.22 11.24 -29.83
N LYS A 54 7.35 11.57 -29.21
CA LYS A 54 8.34 12.52 -29.76
C LYS A 54 9.60 11.85 -30.37
N LYS A 55 9.55 10.56 -30.69
CA LYS A 55 10.63 9.86 -31.41
C LYS A 55 10.23 9.56 -32.85
#